data_AF-A0A924J8Y4-F1
#
_entry.id   AF-A0A924J8Y4-F1
#
_cell.length_a   1.000
_cell.length_b   1.000
_cell.length_c   1.000
_cell.angle_alpha   90.00
_cell.angle_beta   90.00
_cell.angle_gamma   90.00
#
_symmetry.space_group_name_H-M   'P 1'
#
loop_
_entity.id
_entity.type
_entity.pdbx_description
1 polymer ?
#
loop_
_entity_poly.entity_id
_entity_poly.type
_entity_poly.pdbx_seq_one_letter_code
_entity_poly.pdbx_strand_id
1 'polypeptide(L)' 'MGISERKIRQKEEFRASILEAAWLQVLAEGWQSLSIRKIADAIEY' A
#
# COMPACT_ATOMS: atom_id res chain seq x y z
N MET A 1 9.99 -24.17 -6.96
CA MET A 1 9.15 -23.01 -6.56
C MET A 1 9.87 -22.30 -5.43
N GLY A 2 10.80 -21.43 -5.80
CA GLY A 2 11.95 -21.01 -4.99
C GLY A 2 11.71 -19.73 -4.21
N ILE A 3 12.58 -19.48 -3.22
CA ILE A 3 12.57 -18.31 -2.33
C ILE A 3 12.48 -16.98 -3.11
N SER A 4 13.00 -16.94 -4.34
CA SER A 4 12.89 -15.78 -5.24
C SER A 4 11.46 -15.42 -5.63
N GLU A 5 10.60 -16.40 -5.94
CA GLU A 5 9.18 -16.15 -6.27
C GLU A 5 8.42 -15.59 -5.07
N ARG A 6 8.76 -16.05 -3.85
CA ARG A 6 8.15 -15.54 -2.61
C ARG A 6 8.50 -14.08 -2.37
N LYS A 7 9.76 -13.68 -2.57
CA LYS A 7 10.19 -12.27 -2.42
C LYS A 7 9.53 -11.36 -3.46
N ILE A 8 9.34 -11.84 -4.68
CA ILE A 8 8.64 -11.08 -5.72
C ILE A 8 7.18 -10.91 -5.33
N ARG A 9 6.52 -11.98 -4.88
CA ARG A 9 5.12 -11.93 -4.43
C ARG A 9 4.92 -10.98 -3.26
N GLN A 10 5.79 -11.00 -2.25
CA GLN A 10 5.70 -10.05 -1.14
C GLN A 10 5.85 -8.59 -1.59
N LYS A 11 6.73 -8.30 -2.55
CA LYS A 11 6.85 -6.94 -3.10
C LYS A 11 5.61 -6.50 -3.86
N GLU A 12 5.00 -7.41 -4.61
CA GLU A 12 3.76 -7.17 -5.35
C GLU A 12 2.58 -6.95 -4.38
N GLU A 13 2.45 -7.79 -3.36
CA GLU A 13 1.44 -7.65 -2.29
C GLU A 13 1.62 -6.31 -1.56
N PHE A 14 2.84 -5.96 -1.19
CA PHE A 14 3.13 -4.68 -0.53
C PHE A 14 2.77 -3.47 -1.41
N ARG A 15 3.07 -3.53 -2.71
CA ARG A 15 2.67 -2.49 -3.67
C ARG A 15 1.15 -2.39 -3.79
N ALA A 16 0.44 -3.52 -3.81
CA ALA A 16 -1.01 -3.55 -3.85
C ALA A 16 -1.60 -2.90 -2.60
N SER A 17 -1.09 -3.21 -1.41
CA SER A 17 -1.53 -2.61 -0.15
C SER A 17 -1.33 -1.09 -0.12
N ILE A 18 -0.20 -0.57 -0.63
CA ILE A 18 0.05 0.88 -0.74
C ILE A 18 -1.03 1.55 -1.60
N LEU A 19 -1.32 0.97 -2.77
CA LEU A 19 -2.29 1.53 -3.71
C LEU A 19 -3.71 1.46 -3.15
N GLU A 20 -4.06 0.38 -2.47
CA GLU A 20 -5.35 0.20 -1.82
C GLU A 20 -5.55 1.22 -0.68
N ALA A 21 -4.57 1.38 0.20
CA ALA A 21 -4.62 2.37 1.27
C ALA A 21 -4.74 3.80 0.72
N ALA A 22 -3.96 4.14 -0.32
CA ALA A 22 -4.06 5.42 -1.00
C ALA A 22 -5.46 5.66 -1.58
N TRP A 23 -6.05 4.63 -2.22
CA TRP A 23 -7.38 4.73 -2.81
C TRP A 23 -8.48 4.91 -1.75
N LEU A 24 -8.42 4.12 -0.67
CA LEU A 24 -9.35 4.25 0.46
C LEU A 24 -9.28 5.63 1.09
N GLN A 25 -8.09 6.18 1.27
CA GLN A 25 -7.88 7.52 1.80
C GLN A 25 -8.48 8.60 0.90
N VAL A 26 -8.32 8.47 -0.43
CA VAL A 26 -8.94 9.39 -1.39
C VAL A 26 -10.46 9.28 -1.36
N LEU A 27 -11.01 8.07 -1.26
CA LEU A 27 -12.46 7.86 -1.19
C LEU A 27 -13.07 8.43 0.10
N ALA A 28 -12.36 8.31 1.23
CA ALA A 28 -12.85 8.74 2.54
C ALA A 28 -12.64 10.25 2.78
N GLU A 29 -11.47 10.77 2.44
CA GLU A 29 -11.03 12.12 2.84
C GLU A 29 -10.75 13.05 1.65
N GLY A 30 -10.78 12.53 0.43
CA GLY A 30 -10.47 13.27 -0.79
C GLY A 30 -8.96 13.41 -1.06
N TRP A 31 -8.64 13.88 -2.26
CA TRP A 31 -7.26 14.03 -2.73
C TRP A 31 -6.39 14.96 -1.89
N GLN A 32 -7.00 15.96 -1.24
CA GLN A 32 -6.27 16.92 -0.40
C GLN A 32 -5.65 16.26 0.84
N SER A 33 -6.25 15.16 1.28
CA SER A 33 -5.76 14.44 2.44
C SER A 33 -4.69 13.41 2.09
N LEU A 34 -4.51 13.07 0.81
CA LEU A 34 -3.58 12.02 0.35
C LEU A 34 -2.14 12.36 0.71
N SER A 35 -1.49 11.51 1.53
CA SER A 35 -0.08 11.69 1.89
C SER A 35 0.62 10.35 2.13
N ILE A 36 1.91 10.29 1.76
CA ILE A 36 2.74 9.10 1.95
C ILE A 36 2.79 8.66 3.41
N ARG A 37 2.78 9.61 4.37
CA ARG A 37 2.80 9.29 5.80
C ARG A 37 1.52 8.57 6.23
N LYS A 38 0.34 9.09 5.86
CA LYS A 38 -0.94 8.44 6.17
C LYS A 38 -1.07 7.06 5.50
N ILE A 39 -0.55 6.91 4.28
CA ILE A 39 -0.52 5.61 3.62
C ILE A 39 0.39 4.64 4.39
N ALA A 40 1.56 5.09 4.85
CA ALA A 40 2.47 4.28 5.67
C ALA A 40 1.85 3.87 7.01
N ASP A 41 1.16 4.81 7.68
CA ASP A 41 0.43 4.55 8.93
C ASP A 41 -0.69 3.52 8.71
N ALA A 42 -1.39 3.57 7.56
CA ALA A 42 -2.49 2.68 7.23
C ALA A 42 -2.07 1.24 6.86
N ILE A 43 -0.84 1.05 6.35
CA ILE A 43 -0.30 -0.27 5.98
C ILE A 43 0.58 -0.89 7.07
N GLU A 44 0.60 -0.31 8.28
CA GLU A 44 1.40 -0.75 9.45
C GLU A 44 2.87 -1.04 9.12
N TYR A 45 3.66 0.01 8.86
CA TYR A 45 5.12 -0.08 8.87
C TYR A 45 5.76 0.74 9.99
#